data_AF-A0A521D5X2-F1
#
_entry.id   AF-A0A521D5X2-F1
#
_cell.length_a   1.000
_cell.length_b   1.000
_cell.length_c   1.000
_cell.angle_alpha   90.00
_cell.angle_beta   90.00
_cell.angle_gamma   90.00
#
_symmetry.space_group_name_H-M   'P 1'
#
loop_
_entity.id
_entity.type
_entity.pdbx_description
1 polymer ?
#
loop_
_entity_poly.entity_id
_entity_poly.type
_entity_poly.pdbx_seq_one_letter_code
_entity_poly.pdbx_strand_id
1 'polypeptide(L)'
;MSDAVQTQSNPNAAFKPRVFSGIQPSGGLTLGNYLGALKRFADKQADGIETVYCVVDMHAITVWQDPEALRKQTRELTAGFIASGIDPEKSILFNQSQVAEHAQLAWIFNTVARMGWMQRMTQWKDKAGKNAQNASLGLFAYPALMAADILLYHATEVPVGEDQKQHVELTRDIAAKFNHDYGVDFFPMPDPVIEGAATRVMSLRDGTKKMSKSDPSDASRINMTDDADAIAKKIRKAKTDPEPLPDTAKGLEERPDARNLVNIYAALSDQTVDTVLAEMGGKQFSEFKPLLADLAVAKLSPISGEMQRLMQDPAEIDRILGRGAERAREIATPILQKTYDIVGMIRS
;
A
#
# COMPACT_ATOMS: atom_id res chain seq x y z
N MET A 1 15.32 3.92 -47.57
CA MET A 1 14.53 4.60 -46.53
C MET A 1 14.73 3.79 -45.26
N SER A 2 15.64 4.24 -44.40
CA SER A 2 15.95 3.59 -43.14
C SER A 2 15.03 4.20 -42.08
N ASP A 3 14.09 3.41 -41.58
CA ASP A 3 13.30 3.76 -40.41
C ASP A 3 14.24 3.87 -39.21
N ALA A 4 14.47 5.11 -38.79
CA ALA A 4 15.13 5.40 -37.53
C ALA A 4 14.20 4.93 -36.41
N VAL A 5 14.59 3.86 -35.73
CA VAL A 5 14.05 3.48 -34.42
C VAL A 5 14.35 4.66 -33.49
N GLN A 6 13.34 5.51 -33.26
CA GLN A 6 13.37 6.47 -32.17
C GLN A 6 13.49 5.66 -30.87
N THR A 7 14.70 5.54 -30.34
CA THR A 7 14.92 5.15 -28.96
C THR A 7 14.16 6.15 -28.10
N GLN A 8 13.03 5.75 -27.54
CA GLN A 8 12.32 6.54 -26.53
C GLN A 8 13.31 6.78 -25.39
N SER A 9 13.80 8.00 -25.26
CA SER A 9 14.61 8.42 -24.13
C SER A 9 13.79 8.21 -22.86
N ASN A 10 14.35 7.49 -21.89
CA ASN A 10 13.71 7.29 -20.59
C ASN A 10 13.41 8.68 -19.98
N PRO A 11 12.13 9.07 -19.81
CA PRO A 11 11.76 10.40 -19.31
C PRO A 11 12.24 10.63 -17.87
N ASN A 12 12.59 9.56 -17.14
CA ASN A 12 13.03 9.62 -15.76
C ASN A 12 14.56 9.61 -15.60
N ALA A 13 15.34 9.61 -16.69
CA ALA A 13 16.80 9.44 -16.63
C ALA A 13 17.54 10.53 -15.84
N ALA A 14 16.96 11.73 -15.72
CA ALA A 14 17.51 12.85 -14.96
C ALA A 14 17.19 12.78 -13.44
N PHE A 15 16.33 11.86 -13.02
CA PHE A 15 15.84 11.77 -11.65
C PHE A 15 16.50 10.62 -10.89
N LYS A 16 16.82 10.85 -9.62
CA LYS A 16 17.27 9.79 -8.71
C LYS A 16 16.15 8.75 -8.57
N PRO A 17 16.42 7.45 -8.75
CA PRO A 17 15.43 6.41 -8.50
C PRO A 17 14.88 6.51 -7.08
N ARG A 18 13.56 6.63 -6.96
CA ARG A 18 12.88 6.77 -5.67
C ARG A 18 11.49 6.14 -5.72
N VAL A 19 11.21 5.37 -4.68
CA VAL A 19 9.92 4.72 -4.47
C VAL A 19 9.07 5.58 -3.54
N PHE A 20 7.83 5.85 -3.92
CA PHE A 20 6.82 6.40 -3.02
C PHE A 20 5.64 5.44 -2.88
N SER A 21 5.22 5.17 -1.65
CA SER A 21 4.03 4.39 -1.37
C SER A 21 3.23 4.96 -0.20
N GLY A 22 1.93 5.13 -0.41
CA GLY A 22 0.99 5.64 0.59
C GLY A 22 0.00 4.58 1.04
N ILE A 23 -0.20 4.43 2.35
CA ILE A 23 -1.26 3.56 2.91
C ILE A 23 -2.18 4.37 3.83
N GLN A 24 -3.49 4.23 3.62
CA GLN A 24 -4.50 4.88 4.46
C GLN A 24 -4.56 4.26 5.86
N PRO A 25 -4.47 5.09 6.93
CA PRO A 25 -4.72 4.63 8.29
C PRO A 25 -6.21 4.35 8.43
N SER A 26 -6.54 3.06 8.35
CA SER A 26 -7.93 2.65 8.22
C SER A 26 -8.29 1.51 9.19
N GLY A 27 -7.36 1.18 10.08
CA GLY A 27 -7.46 0.19 11.16
C GLY A 27 -7.55 -1.26 10.69
N GLY A 28 -7.26 -2.17 11.62
CA GLY A 28 -7.48 -3.60 11.42
C GLY A 28 -6.59 -4.17 10.35
N LEU A 29 -5.28 -3.91 10.45
CA LEU A 29 -4.27 -4.46 9.55
C LEU A 29 -4.37 -5.99 9.57
N THR A 30 -4.61 -6.60 8.40
CA THR A 30 -4.76 -8.05 8.26
C THR A 30 -3.53 -8.70 7.63
N LEU A 31 -3.45 -10.04 7.72
CA LEU A 31 -2.44 -10.82 7.00
C LEU A 31 -2.41 -10.52 5.50
N GLY A 32 -3.58 -10.24 4.89
CA GLY A 32 -3.66 -9.83 3.49
C GLY A 32 -2.97 -8.50 3.19
N ASN A 33 -2.96 -7.56 4.14
CA ASN A 33 -2.22 -6.31 3.99
C ASN A 33 -0.71 -6.53 4.15
N TYR A 34 -0.31 -7.37 5.11
CA TYR A 34 1.09 -7.69 5.35
C TYR A 34 1.73 -8.38 4.13
N LEU A 35 1.15 -9.50 3.69
CA LEU A 35 1.66 -10.26 2.53
C LEU A 35 1.44 -9.52 1.20
N GLY A 36 0.45 -8.64 1.14
CA GLY A 36 0.12 -7.89 -0.07
C GLY A 36 1.03 -6.68 -0.33
N ALA A 37 1.57 -6.05 0.73
CA ALA A 37 2.31 -4.80 0.60
C ALA A 37 3.48 -4.68 1.58
N LEU A 38 3.24 -4.79 2.90
CA LEU A 38 4.25 -4.41 3.90
C LEU A 38 5.52 -5.26 3.84
N LYS A 39 5.40 -6.58 3.64
CA LYS A 39 6.57 -7.47 3.48
C LYS A 39 7.43 -7.04 2.29
N ARG A 40 6.80 -6.72 1.16
CA ARG A 40 7.50 -6.28 -0.07
C ARG A 40 8.19 -4.94 0.10
N PHE A 41 7.59 -4.03 0.87
CA PHE A 41 8.23 -2.74 1.19
C PHE A 41 9.50 -2.92 2.02
N ALA A 42 9.50 -3.87 2.95
CA ALA A 42 10.70 -4.24 3.71
C ALA A 42 11.76 -4.90 2.81
N ASP A 43 11.35 -5.74 1.87
CA ASP A 43 12.26 -6.35 0.89
C ASP A 43 12.87 -5.27 -0.03
N LYS A 44 12.07 -4.37 -0.59
CA LYS A 44 12.50 -3.27 -1.48
C LYS A 44 13.46 -2.29 -0.81
N GLN A 45 13.32 -2.07 0.50
CA GLN A 45 14.27 -1.28 1.29
C GLN A 45 15.70 -1.88 1.22
N ALA A 46 15.85 -3.19 1.03
CA ALA A 46 17.15 -3.85 0.93
C ALA A 46 17.86 -3.61 -0.42
N ASP A 47 17.12 -3.18 -1.46
CA ASP A 47 17.67 -2.94 -2.80
C ASP A 47 18.50 -1.64 -2.91
N GLY A 48 18.58 -0.86 -1.83
CA GLY A 48 19.35 0.39 -1.77
C GLY A 48 18.73 1.57 -2.54
N ILE A 49 17.49 1.42 -3.01
CA ILE A 49 16.70 2.51 -3.60
C ILE A 49 16.11 3.36 -2.47
N GLU A 50 16.06 4.68 -2.65
CA GLU A 50 15.46 5.56 -1.64
C GLU A 50 13.94 5.36 -1.60
N THR A 51 13.43 4.96 -0.43
CA THR A 51 12.04 4.59 -0.20
C THR A 51 11.34 5.59 0.71
N VAL A 52 10.17 6.05 0.30
CA VAL A 52 9.31 6.98 1.03
C VAL A 52 7.96 6.32 1.29
N TYR A 53 7.69 6.02 2.55
CA TYR A 53 6.45 5.41 3.02
C TYR A 53 5.62 6.44 3.80
N CYS A 54 4.40 6.65 3.33
CA CYS A 54 3.52 7.69 3.87
C CYS A 54 2.23 7.10 4.43
N VAL A 55 1.94 7.37 5.70
CA VAL A 55 0.62 7.14 6.30
C VAL A 55 -0.30 8.28 5.88
N VAL A 56 -1.18 8.03 4.91
CA VAL A 56 -1.96 9.06 4.23
C VAL A 56 -3.26 9.44 4.98
N ASP A 57 -3.09 10.12 6.11
CA ASP A 57 -4.18 10.60 6.97
C ASP A 57 -5.07 11.68 6.34
N MET A 58 -4.55 12.52 5.42
CA MET A 58 -5.40 13.48 4.68
C MET A 58 -6.32 12.77 3.67
N HIS A 59 -5.89 11.65 3.09
CA HIS A 59 -6.77 10.84 2.23
C HIS A 59 -7.86 10.13 3.04
N ALA A 60 -7.57 9.72 4.28
CA ALA A 60 -8.52 9.03 5.13
C ALA A 60 -9.76 9.88 5.44
N ILE A 61 -9.59 11.20 5.60
CA ILE A 61 -10.68 12.14 5.91
C ILE A 61 -11.52 12.57 4.70
N THR A 62 -11.29 11.99 3.51
CA THR A 62 -12.19 12.17 2.35
C THR A 62 -13.58 11.58 2.59
N VAL A 63 -13.66 10.63 3.54
CA VAL A 63 -14.88 10.15 4.17
C VAL A 63 -14.81 10.43 5.67
N TRP A 64 -15.95 10.41 6.37
CA TRP A 64 -15.98 10.65 7.81
C TRP A 64 -15.06 9.67 8.55
N GLN A 65 -14.33 10.20 9.54
CA GLN A 65 -13.49 9.42 10.46
C GLN A 65 -13.78 9.83 11.91
N ASP A 66 -13.69 8.86 12.81
CA ASP A 66 -13.69 9.14 14.24
C ASP A 66 -12.32 9.72 14.60
N PRO A 67 -12.23 10.91 15.22
CA PRO A 67 -10.93 11.53 15.49
C PRO A 67 -10.02 10.69 16.40
N GLU A 68 -10.58 9.97 17.38
CA GLU A 68 -9.78 9.11 18.26
C GLU A 68 -9.33 7.84 17.55
N ALA A 69 -10.22 7.24 16.76
CA ALA A 69 -9.89 6.09 15.95
C ALA A 69 -8.82 6.42 14.90
N LEU A 70 -8.93 7.55 14.19
CA LEU A 70 -7.93 7.95 13.19
C LEU A 70 -6.54 8.09 13.80
N ARG A 71 -6.41 8.77 14.96
CA ARG A 71 -5.14 8.88 15.68
C ARG A 71 -4.57 7.51 16.04
N LYS A 72 -5.41 6.62 16.58
CA LYS A 72 -5.01 5.25 16.93
C LYS A 72 -4.57 4.47 15.68
N GLN A 73 -5.32 4.57 14.58
CA GLN A 73 -5.07 3.85 13.33
C GLN A 73 -3.81 4.33 12.62
N THR A 74 -3.49 5.62 12.69
CA THR A 74 -2.21 6.16 12.20
C THR A 74 -1.04 5.53 12.94
N ARG A 75 -1.12 5.45 14.27
CA ARG A 75 -0.08 4.81 15.09
C ARG A 75 0.00 3.30 14.87
N GLU A 76 -1.14 2.62 14.81
CA GLU A 76 -1.23 1.17 14.56
C GLU A 76 -0.63 0.80 13.20
N LEU A 77 -0.93 1.57 12.14
CA LEU A 77 -0.35 1.36 10.83
C LEU A 77 1.17 1.62 10.83
N THR A 78 1.62 2.66 11.52
CA THR A 78 3.06 2.95 11.68
C THR A 78 3.78 1.81 12.39
N ALA A 79 3.22 1.30 13.49
CA ALA A 79 3.72 0.12 14.17
C ALA A 79 3.74 -1.10 13.25
N GLY A 80 2.73 -1.26 12.40
CA GLY A 80 2.67 -2.30 11.37
C GLY A 80 3.79 -2.21 10.34
N PHE A 81 4.14 -1.00 9.86
CA PHE A 81 5.30 -0.81 8.98
C PHE A 81 6.60 -1.27 9.67
N ILE A 82 6.86 -0.78 10.88
CA ILE A 82 8.10 -1.08 11.63
C ILE A 82 8.19 -2.58 11.94
N ALA A 83 7.13 -3.16 12.49
CA ALA A 83 7.09 -4.57 12.86
C ALA A 83 7.20 -5.51 11.65
N SER A 84 6.84 -5.03 10.45
CA SER A 84 7.01 -5.78 9.19
C SER A 84 8.43 -5.71 8.62
N GLY A 85 9.34 -4.95 9.25
CA GLY A 85 10.75 -4.86 8.85
C GLY A 85 11.15 -3.52 8.20
N ILE A 86 10.25 -2.54 8.12
CA ILE A 86 10.66 -1.19 7.73
C ILE A 86 11.53 -0.59 8.82
N ASP A 87 12.72 -0.15 8.42
CA ASP A 87 13.66 0.54 9.27
C ASP A 87 13.54 2.05 8.99
N PRO A 88 12.99 2.86 9.92
CA PRO A 88 12.79 4.29 9.72
C PRO A 88 14.09 5.09 9.58
N GLU A 89 15.26 4.49 9.83
CA GLU A 89 16.55 5.13 9.56
C GLU A 89 16.98 4.90 8.09
N LYS A 90 16.56 3.80 7.47
CA LYS A 90 16.84 3.48 6.05
C LYS A 90 15.80 4.06 5.10
N SER A 91 14.52 3.86 5.41
CA SER A 91 13.39 4.41 4.67
C SER A 91 12.85 5.66 5.36
N ILE A 92 12.26 6.60 4.60
CA ILE A 92 11.51 7.70 5.20
C ILE A 92 10.10 7.18 5.53
N LEU A 93 9.72 7.18 6.82
CA LEU A 93 8.39 6.79 7.28
C LEU A 93 7.74 7.94 8.06
N PHE A 94 6.64 8.49 7.55
CA PHE A 94 5.95 9.64 8.15
C PHE A 94 4.44 9.57 7.91
N ASN A 95 3.67 10.45 8.55
CA ASN A 95 2.26 10.66 8.22
C ASN A 95 2.05 11.98 7.48
N GLN A 96 1.20 11.94 6.45
CA GLN A 96 1.06 12.95 5.41
C GLN A 96 0.82 14.35 5.96
N SER A 97 -0.08 14.50 6.93
CA SER A 97 -0.44 15.80 7.50
C SER A 97 0.70 16.55 8.21
N GLN A 98 1.82 15.90 8.55
CA GLN A 98 2.99 16.57 9.14
C GLN A 98 3.83 17.33 8.10
N VAL A 99 3.61 17.12 6.81
CA VAL A 99 4.36 17.74 5.72
C VAL A 99 3.38 18.61 4.92
N ALA A 100 3.34 19.91 5.25
CA ALA A 100 2.36 20.85 4.70
C ALA A 100 2.45 20.99 3.17
N GLU A 101 3.63 20.69 2.62
CA GLU A 101 3.92 20.72 1.19
C GLU A 101 2.93 19.88 0.38
N HIS A 102 2.41 18.78 0.93
CA HIS A 102 1.39 17.93 0.30
C HIS A 102 0.15 18.73 -0.08
N ALA A 103 -0.42 19.46 0.87
CA ALA A 103 -1.60 20.30 0.64
C ALA A 103 -1.29 21.47 -0.32
N GLN A 104 -0.09 22.05 -0.18
CA GLN A 104 0.35 23.19 -0.97
C GLN A 104 0.53 22.82 -2.45
N LEU A 105 1.20 21.70 -2.75
CA LEU A 105 1.35 21.23 -4.12
C LEU A 105 0.02 20.72 -4.68
N ALA A 106 -0.81 20.06 -3.87
CA ALA A 106 -2.14 19.63 -4.30
C ALA A 106 -3.01 20.81 -4.77
N TRP A 107 -2.91 21.98 -4.13
CA TRP A 107 -3.60 23.18 -4.61
C TRP A 107 -3.13 23.61 -5.99
N ILE A 108 -1.81 23.62 -6.25
CA ILE A 108 -1.27 23.91 -7.58
C ILE A 108 -1.77 22.85 -8.58
N PHE A 109 -1.75 21.57 -8.24
CA PHE A 109 -2.22 20.53 -9.15
C PHE A 109 -3.73 20.57 -9.40
N ASN A 110 -4.52 21.09 -8.47
CA ASN A 110 -5.94 21.36 -8.74
C ASN A 110 -6.15 22.42 -9.84
N THR A 111 -5.19 23.32 -10.08
CA THR A 111 -5.26 24.30 -11.19
C THR A 111 -4.75 23.74 -12.51
N VAL A 112 -4.01 22.63 -12.49
CA VAL A 112 -3.51 21.92 -13.67
C VAL A 112 -4.50 20.85 -14.13
N ALA A 113 -5.01 20.06 -13.19
CA ALA A 113 -5.86 18.93 -13.47
C ALA A 113 -7.24 19.37 -13.98
N ARG A 114 -7.74 18.69 -15.02
CA ARG A 114 -9.03 19.03 -15.64
C ARG A 114 -10.18 18.32 -14.93
N MET A 115 -11.30 19.03 -14.76
CA MET A 115 -12.55 18.46 -14.23
C MET A 115 -12.95 17.15 -14.90
N GLY A 116 -12.83 17.08 -16.24
CA GLY A 116 -13.18 15.87 -17.00
C GLY A 116 -12.27 14.67 -16.71
N TRP A 117 -11.02 14.89 -16.28
CA TRP A 117 -10.11 13.81 -15.87
C TRP A 117 -10.61 13.18 -14.58
N MET A 118 -10.90 14.01 -13.58
CA MET A 118 -11.42 13.59 -12.27
C MET A 118 -12.77 12.87 -12.39
N GLN A 119 -13.70 13.40 -13.19
CA GLN A 119 -15.02 12.78 -13.40
C GLN A 119 -14.96 11.37 -14.02
N ARG A 120 -13.89 11.03 -14.73
CA ARG A 120 -13.72 9.72 -15.37
C ARG A 120 -13.10 8.67 -14.47
N MET A 121 -12.57 9.04 -13.32
CA MET A 121 -11.99 8.10 -12.35
C MET A 121 -13.03 7.08 -11.90
N THR A 122 -12.69 5.80 -11.98
CA THR A 122 -13.60 4.70 -11.62
C THR A 122 -13.99 4.79 -10.15
N GLN A 123 -13.03 5.08 -9.28
CA GLN A 123 -13.25 5.24 -7.84
C GLN A 123 -14.22 6.39 -7.50
N TRP A 124 -14.20 7.47 -8.28
CA TRP A 124 -15.18 8.55 -8.14
C TRP A 124 -16.59 8.04 -8.47
N LYS A 125 -16.75 7.38 -9.63
CA LYS A 125 -18.04 6.85 -10.07
C LYS A 125 -18.62 5.84 -9.07
N ASP A 126 -17.77 4.97 -8.54
CA ASP A 126 -18.16 3.93 -7.60
C ASP A 126 -18.55 4.50 -6.22
N LYS A 127 -17.76 5.44 -5.69
CA LYS A 127 -17.98 5.99 -4.34
C LYS A 127 -19.02 7.11 -4.31
N ALA A 128 -19.10 7.96 -5.32
CA ALA A 128 -20.10 9.02 -5.42
C ALA A 128 -21.49 8.44 -5.77
N GLY A 129 -21.52 7.38 -6.58
CA GLY A 129 -22.72 6.66 -6.95
C GLY A 129 -23.83 7.56 -7.50
N LYS A 130 -25.08 7.26 -7.12
CA LYS A 130 -26.26 8.01 -7.56
C LYS A 130 -26.41 9.39 -6.91
N ASN A 131 -25.70 9.66 -5.81
CA ASN A 131 -25.80 10.88 -5.01
C ASN A 131 -24.52 11.71 -5.07
N ALA A 132 -23.97 11.89 -6.28
CA ALA A 132 -22.71 12.60 -6.49
C ALA A 132 -22.68 14.03 -5.93
N GLN A 133 -23.85 14.68 -5.80
CA GLN A 133 -23.98 16.01 -5.20
C GLN A 133 -23.72 16.04 -3.68
N ASN A 134 -23.87 14.91 -2.98
CA ASN A 134 -23.59 14.79 -1.56
C ASN A 134 -22.17 14.29 -1.27
N ALA A 135 -21.41 13.94 -2.31
CA ALA A 135 -20.03 13.55 -2.16
C ALA A 135 -19.17 14.78 -1.78
N SER A 136 -18.17 14.57 -0.93
CA SER A 136 -17.26 15.64 -0.53
C SER A 136 -16.40 16.07 -1.72
N LEU A 137 -16.05 17.37 -1.78
CA LEU A 137 -15.06 17.86 -2.76
C LEU A 137 -13.73 17.13 -2.60
N GLY A 138 -13.35 16.76 -1.36
CA GLY A 138 -12.17 15.96 -1.08
C GLY A 138 -12.19 14.60 -1.79
N LEU A 139 -13.33 13.90 -1.81
CA LEU A 139 -13.48 12.64 -2.53
C LEU A 139 -13.34 12.80 -4.05
N PHE A 140 -13.69 13.97 -4.60
CA PHE A 140 -13.49 14.26 -6.02
C PHE A 140 -12.04 14.66 -6.33
N ALA A 141 -11.42 15.46 -5.46
CA ALA A 141 -10.12 16.08 -5.69
C ALA A 141 -8.91 15.27 -5.17
N TYR A 142 -9.12 14.23 -4.36
CA TYR A 142 -8.01 13.44 -3.81
C TYR A 142 -7.02 12.90 -4.85
N PRO A 143 -7.39 12.60 -6.11
CA PRO A 143 -6.39 12.16 -7.10
C PRO A 143 -5.31 13.23 -7.39
N ALA A 144 -5.62 14.52 -7.28
CA ALA A 144 -4.61 15.59 -7.36
C ALA A 144 -3.72 15.64 -6.10
N LEU A 145 -4.30 15.36 -4.92
CA LEU A 145 -3.52 15.19 -3.70
C LEU A 145 -2.57 13.98 -3.81
N MET A 146 -3.03 12.86 -4.36
CA MET A 146 -2.18 11.70 -4.63
C MET A 146 -1.03 12.03 -5.61
N ALA A 147 -1.31 12.81 -6.65
CA ALA A 147 -0.26 13.29 -7.55
C ALA A 147 0.77 14.17 -6.81
N ALA A 148 0.30 15.05 -5.92
CA ALA A 148 1.18 15.85 -5.07
C ALA A 148 2.03 14.99 -4.13
N ASP A 149 1.43 13.97 -3.51
CA ASP A 149 2.12 13.04 -2.63
C ASP A 149 3.29 12.34 -3.33
N ILE A 150 3.11 11.96 -4.59
CA ILE A 150 4.14 11.26 -5.38
C ILE A 150 5.21 12.25 -5.89
N LEU A 151 4.78 13.37 -6.47
CA LEU A 151 5.66 14.29 -7.18
C LEU A 151 6.44 15.24 -6.27
N LEU A 152 5.99 15.47 -5.03
CA LEU A 152 6.79 16.21 -4.03
C LEU A 152 8.14 15.57 -3.73
N TYR A 153 8.24 14.27 -3.96
CA TYR A 153 9.48 13.54 -3.77
C TYR A 153 10.16 13.23 -5.09
N HIS A 154 9.69 13.74 -6.24
CA HIS A 154 10.16 13.28 -7.55
C HIS A 154 10.25 11.74 -7.64
N ALA A 155 9.24 11.04 -7.10
CA ALA A 155 9.24 9.59 -7.13
C ALA A 155 9.20 9.09 -8.57
N THR A 156 10.01 8.06 -8.87
CA THR A 156 10.10 7.42 -10.18
C THR A 156 9.30 6.13 -10.23
N GLU A 157 9.07 5.50 -9.07
CA GLU A 157 8.37 4.23 -8.91
C GLU A 157 7.26 4.36 -7.88
N VAL A 158 6.06 3.85 -8.19
CA VAL A 158 4.93 3.85 -7.26
C VAL A 158 4.33 2.44 -7.20
N PRO A 159 4.61 1.67 -6.13
CA PRO A 159 3.99 0.38 -5.89
C PRO A 159 2.49 0.54 -5.67
N VAL A 160 1.68 -0.05 -6.54
CA VAL A 160 0.22 0.08 -6.48
C VAL A 160 -0.49 -1.23 -6.81
N GLY A 161 -1.69 -1.39 -6.25
CA GLY A 161 -2.64 -2.37 -6.73
C GLY A 161 -3.22 -1.95 -8.09
N GLU A 162 -3.76 -2.92 -8.84
CA GLU A 162 -4.38 -2.67 -10.15
C GLU A 162 -5.51 -1.63 -10.11
N ASP A 163 -6.23 -1.54 -8.99
CA ASP A 163 -7.30 -0.57 -8.78
C ASP A 163 -6.82 0.88 -8.63
N GLN A 164 -5.52 1.08 -8.36
CA GLN A 164 -4.90 2.40 -8.19
C GLN A 164 -4.04 2.82 -9.39
N LYS A 165 -3.82 1.92 -10.35
CA LYS A 165 -3.07 2.20 -11.59
C LYS A 165 -3.58 3.45 -12.30
N GLN A 166 -4.90 3.61 -12.39
CA GLN A 166 -5.53 4.78 -13.02
C GLN A 166 -5.11 6.12 -12.38
N HIS A 167 -4.89 6.16 -11.06
CA HIS A 167 -4.45 7.38 -10.39
C HIS A 167 -2.97 7.68 -10.64
N VAL A 168 -2.13 6.65 -10.81
CA VAL A 168 -0.72 6.84 -11.21
C VAL A 168 -0.65 7.37 -12.64
N GLU A 169 -1.48 6.85 -13.55
CA GLU A 169 -1.60 7.41 -14.90
C GLU A 169 -2.05 8.88 -14.88
N LEU A 170 -3.03 9.23 -14.04
CA LEU A 170 -3.44 10.62 -13.87
C LEU A 170 -2.30 11.49 -13.29
N THR A 171 -1.47 10.94 -12.40
CA THR A 171 -0.30 11.64 -11.86
C THR A 171 0.69 11.98 -12.99
N ARG A 172 0.91 11.04 -13.93
CA ARG A 172 1.73 11.26 -15.13
C ARG A 172 1.11 12.33 -16.04
N ASP A 173 -0.20 12.30 -16.26
CA ASP A 173 -0.91 13.31 -17.05
C ASP A 173 -0.77 14.72 -16.44
N ILE A 174 -0.87 14.84 -15.11
CA ILE A 174 -0.67 16.10 -14.38
C ILE A 174 0.78 16.58 -14.52
N ALA A 175 1.76 15.70 -14.31
CA ALA A 175 3.19 16.04 -14.45
C ALA A 175 3.51 16.51 -15.88
N ALA A 176 3.08 15.75 -16.89
CA ALA A 176 3.32 16.07 -18.30
C ALA A 176 2.68 17.40 -18.68
N LYS A 177 1.44 17.65 -18.23
CA LYS A 177 0.75 18.91 -18.46
C LYS A 177 1.47 20.09 -17.79
N PHE A 178 1.88 19.95 -16.53
CA PHE A 178 2.62 21.00 -15.81
C PHE A 178 3.92 21.34 -16.55
N ASN A 179 4.72 20.32 -16.86
CA ASN A 179 5.97 20.47 -17.61
C ASN A 179 5.75 21.17 -18.96
N HIS A 180 4.72 20.77 -19.71
CA HIS A 180 4.38 21.39 -20.98
C HIS A 180 3.93 22.85 -20.86
N ASP A 181 2.97 23.15 -19.98
CA ASP A 181 2.37 24.49 -19.85
C ASP A 181 3.42 25.54 -19.44
N TYR A 182 4.38 25.15 -18.60
CA TYR A 182 5.44 26.04 -18.11
C TYR A 182 6.76 25.93 -18.90
N GLY A 183 6.83 25.04 -19.91
CA GLY A 183 8.03 24.87 -20.74
C GLY A 183 9.25 24.36 -19.96
N VAL A 184 9.05 23.48 -18.99
CA VAL A 184 10.08 22.92 -18.11
C VAL A 184 10.10 21.40 -18.18
N ASP A 185 11.20 20.78 -17.75
CA ASP A 185 11.28 19.35 -17.45
C ASP A 185 11.57 19.20 -15.96
N PHE A 186 10.52 19.34 -15.14
CA PHE A 186 10.67 19.50 -13.70
C PHE A 186 10.15 18.30 -12.92
N PHE A 187 8.97 17.79 -13.24
CA PHE A 187 8.40 16.61 -12.60
C PHE A 187 8.67 15.32 -13.41
N PRO A 188 8.99 14.20 -12.76
CA PRO A 188 9.15 12.91 -13.43
C PRO A 188 7.80 12.31 -13.87
N MET A 189 7.87 11.26 -14.68
CA MET A 189 6.72 10.44 -15.07
C MET A 189 6.77 9.13 -14.27
N PRO A 190 6.20 9.08 -13.04
CA PRO A 190 6.31 7.91 -12.18
C PRO A 190 5.74 6.65 -12.84
N ASP A 191 6.46 5.54 -12.75
CA ASP A 191 6.03 4.25 -13.28
C ASP A 191 5.24 3.46 -12.22
N PRO A 192 4.04 2.95 -12.55
CA PRO A 192 3.31 2.07 -11.66
C PRO A 192 4.05 0.73 -11.54
N VAL A 193 4.49 0.39 -10.34
CA VAL A 193 5.12 -0.90 -10.06
C VAL A 193 4.05 -1.88 -9.61
N ILE A 194 3.64 -2.75 -10.53
CA ILE A 194 2.72 -3.85 -10.24
C ILE A 194 3.56 -5.08 -9.96
N GLU A 195 3.88 -5.29 -8.69
CA GLU A 195 4.73 -6.40 -8.27
C GLU A 195 3.98 -7.75 -8.34
N GLY A 196 3.92 -8.36 -9.53
CA GLY A 196 3.31 -9.68 -9.74
C GLY A 196 1.91 -9.83 -9.13
N ALA A 197 1.40 -11.07 -9.06
CA ALA A 197 0.24 -11.33 -8.22
C ALA A 197 0.68 -11.24 -6.75
N ALA A 198 0.42 -10.11 -6.08
CA ALA A 198 0.44 -10.05 -4.62
C ALA A 198 -0.32 -11.24 -4.06
N THR A 199 0.20 -11.90 -3.02
CA THR A 199 -0.48 -13.05 -2.41
C THR A 199 -1.86 -12.60 -1.98
N ARG A 200 -2.87 -12.94 -2.79
CA ARG A 200 -4.24 -12.53 -2.55
C ARG A 200 -4.78 -13.43 -1.46
N VAL A 201 -4.68 -12.96 -0.23
CA VAL A 201 -5.18 -13.68 0.93
C VAL A 201 -6.70 -13.57 0.96
N MET A 202 -7.37 -14.72 0.95
CA MET A 202 -8.82 -14.84 0.97
C MET A 202 -9.32 -15.08 2.40
N SER A 203 -10.62 -14.91 2.61
CA SER A 203 -11.26 -15.17 3.91
C SER A 203 -11.05 -16.62 4.32
N LEU A 204 -10.73 -16.84 5.60
CA LEU A 204 -10.61 -18.18 6.20
C LEU A 204 -11.96 -18.90 6.31
N ARG A 205 -13.09 -18.21 6.05
CA ARG A 205 -14.44 -18.79 6.06
C ARG A 205 -15.03 -18.95 4.67
N ASP A 206 -14.48 -18.25 3.69
CA ASP A 206 -14.95 -18.24 2.31
C ASP A 206 -13.80 -17.87 1.37
N GLY A 207 -13.10 -18.88 0.83
CA GLY A 207 -11.95 -18.70 -0.06
C GLY A 207 -12.28 -18.00 -1.38
N THR A 208 -13.55 -17.74 -1.69
CA THR A 208 -13.95 -16.94 -2.87
C THR A 208 -13.96 -15.44 -2.60
N LYS A 209 -13.96 -15.03 -1.32
CA LYS A 209 -13.98 -13.63 -0.89
C LYS A 209 -12.61 -13.19 -0.40
N LYS A 210 -12.18 -11.99 -0.81
CA LYS A 210 -10.93 -11.38 -0.30
C LYS A 210 -11.04 -11.21 1.22
N MET A 211 -9.95 -11.48 1.95
CA MET A 211 -9.90 -11.17 3.37
C MET A 211 -10.19 -9.68 3.59
N SER A 212 -11.14 -9.37 4.46
CA SER A 212 -11.58 -8.00 4.72
C SER A 212 -11.69 -7.72 6.20
N LYS A 213 -11.19 -6.55 6.59
CA LYS A 213 -11.39 -5.97 7.93
C LYS A 213 -12.86 -5.64 8.23
N SER A 214 -13.69 -5.42 7.20
CA SER A 214 -15.12 -5.10 7.35
C SER A 214 -16.02 -6.34 7.49
N ASP A 215 -15.46 -7.55 7.41
CA ASP A 215 -16.23 -8.78 7.62
C ASP A 215 -16.71 -8.85 9.10
N PRO A 216 -18.01 -9.08 9.37
CA PRO A 216 -18.53 -9.18 10.73
C PRO A 216 -17.89 -10.31 11.55
N SER A 217 -17.44 -11.38 10.88
CA SER A 217 -16.80 -12.51 11.55
C SER A 217 -15.30 -12.26 11.67
N ASP A 218 -14.81 -12.02 12.87
CA ASP A 218 -13.35 -11.92 13.11
C ASP A 218 -12.61 -13.23 12.75
N ALA A 219 -13.28 -14.37 12.83
CA ALA A 219 -12.73 -15.67 12.41
C ALA A 219 -12.52 -15.81 10.89
N SER A 220 -12.93 -14.82 10.09
CA SER A 220 -12.66 -14.77 8.64
C SER A 220 -11.25 -14.28 8.30
N ARG A 221 -10.57 -13.65 9.25
CA ARG A 221 -9.30 -12.95 9.01
C ARG A 221 -8.29 -13.19 10.11
N ILE A 222 -7.01 -13.09 9.77
CA ILE A 222 -5.92 -12.97 10.73
C ILE A 222 -5.59 -11.49 10.84
N ASN A 223 -5.72 -10.92 12.04
CA ASN A 223 -5.28 -9.55 12.31
C ASN A 223 -3.79 -9.58 12.67
N MET A 224 -3.04 -8.57 12.25
CA MET A 224 -1.61 -8.47 12.59
C MET A 224 -1.37 -8.21 14.08
N THR A 225 -2.43 -7.93 14.85
CA THR A 225 -2.42 -7.79 16.30
C THR A 225 -2.85 -9.06 17.03
N ASP A 226 -3.23 -10.14 16.32
CA ASP A 226 -3.62 -11.40 16.93
C ASP A 226 -2.41 -12.03 17.66
N ASP A 227 -2.67 -12.64 18.83
CA ASP A 227 -1.68 -13.44 19.55
C ASP A 227 -1.54 -14.84 18.93
N ALA A 228 -0.55 -15.60 19.41
CA ALA A 228 -0.27 -16.95 18.91
C ALA A 228 -1.50 -17.89 18.96
N ASP A 229 -2.27 -17.82 20.05
CA ASP A 229 -3.44 -18.66 20.25
C ASP A 229 -4.57 -18.31 19.29
N ALA A 230 -4.83 -17.02 19.08
CA ALA A 230 -5.82 -16.53 18.13
C ALA A 230 -5.46 -16.92 16.69
N ILE A 231 -4.19 -16.72 16.29
CA ILE A 231 -3.68 -17.12 14.95
C ILE A 231 -3.90 -18.62 14.74
N ALA A 232 -3.40 -19.45 15.66
CA ALA A 232 -3.50 -20.90 15.55
C ALA A 232 -4.96 -21.38 15.51
N LYS A 233 -5.81 -20.82 16.37
CA LYS A 233 -7.24 -21.15 16.43
C LYS A 233 -7.98 -20.78 15.15
N LYS A 234 -7.69 -19.62 14.56
CA LYS A 234 -8.30 -19.15 13.31
C LYS A 234 -7.93 -20.07 12.14
N ILE A 235 -6.65 -20.43 12.02
CA ILE A 235 -6.17 -21.36 10.98
C ILE A 235 -6.77 -22.75 11.13
N ARG A 236 -6.76 -23.31 12.35
CA ARG A 236 -7.36 -24.62 12.63
C ARG A 236 -8.86 -24.67 12.30
N LYS A 237 -9.57 -23.56 12.49
CA LYS A 237 -11.01 -23.42 12.18
C LYS A 237 -11.31 -22.92 10.77
N ALA A 238 -10.29 -22.68 9.93
CA ALA A 238 -10.49 -22.25 8.56
C ALA A 238 -11.34 -23.29 7.81
N LYS A 239 -12.23 -22.83 6.93
CA LYS A 239 -13.03 -23.67 6.07
C LYS A 239 -12.11 -24.40 5.09
N THR A 240 -12.38 -25.68 4.86
CA THR A 240 -11.75 -26.51 3.85
C THR A 240 -12.78 -27.43 3.24
N ASP A 241 -12.48 -27.93 2.05
CA ASP A 241 -13.25 -29.01 1.42
C ASP A 241 -12.83 -30.39 2.02
N PRO A 242 -13.54 -31.49 1.70
CA PRO A 242 -13.31 -32.79 2.31
C PRO A 242 -12.14 -33.58 1.70
N GLU A 243 -11.61 -33.14 0.55
CA GLU A 243 -10.58 -33.87 -0.17
C GLU A 243 -9.17 -33.58 0.41
N PRO A 244 -8.21 -34.52 0.34
CA PRO A 244 -6.81 -34.24 0.65
C PRO A 244 -6.24 -33.11 -0.22
N LEU A 245 -5.10 -32.54 0.18
CA LEU A 245 -4.40 -31.59 -0.68
C LEU A 245 -4.01 -32.25 -2.03
N PRO A 246 -4.20 -31.55 -3.16
CA PRO A 246 -3.84 -32.09 -4.47
C PRO A 246 -2.31 -32.12 -4.62
N ASP A 247 -1.81 -33.00 -5.49
CA ASP A 247 -0.36 -33.09 -5.75
C ASP A 247 0.19 -31.97 -6.65
N THR A 248 -0.70 -31.22 -7.32
CA THR A 248 -0.32 -30.17 -8.28
C THR A 248 -1.19 -28.93 -8.16
N ALA A 249 -0.64 -27.78 -8.54
CA ALA A 249 -1.35 -26.50 -8.47
C ALA A 249 -2.66 -26.47 -9.27
N LYS A 250 -2.74 -27.23 -10.38
CA LYS A 250 -3.96 -27.38 -11.18
C LYS A 250 -5.14 -27.92 -10.36
N GLY A 251 -4.86 -28.81 -9.39
CA GLY A 251 -5.89 -29.34 -8.49
C GLY A 251 -6.48 -28.29 -7.54
N LEU A 252 -5.89 -27.10 -7.42
CA LEU A 252 -6.38 -26.01 -6.59
C LEU A 252 -7.32 -25.02 -7.32
N GLU A 253 -7.47 -25.13 -8.65
CA GLU A 253 -8.23 -24.16 -9.47
C GLU A 253 -9.68 -24.01 -8.99
N GLU A 254 -10.36 -25.13 -8.77
CA GLU A 254 -11.76 -25.21 -8.31
C GLU A 254 -11.90 -25.38 -6.79
N ARG A 255 -10.80 -25.29 -6.04
CA ARG A 255 -10.76 -25.50 -4.59
C ARG A 255 -10.31 -24.24 -3.86
N PRO A 256 -11.16 -23.19 -3.82
CA PRO A 256 -10.76 -21.86 -3.34
C PRO A 256 -10.30 -21.85 -1.89
N ASP A 257 -10.91 -22.67 -1.04
CA ASP A 257 -10.57 -22.79 0.38
C ASP A 257 -9.17 -23.45 0.57
N ALA A 258 -8.91 -24.56 -0.14
CA ALA A 258 -7.61 -25.23 -0.16
C ALA A 258 -6.51 -24.31 -0.72
N ARG A 259 -6.78 -23.69 -1.87
CA ARG A 259 -5.87 -22.76 -2.56
C ARG A 259 -5.46 -21.62 -1.65
N ASN A 260 -6.40 -21.06 -0.90
CA ASN A 260 -6.11 -19.98 0.04
C ASN A 260 -5.10 -20.42 1.11
N LEU A 261 -5.31 -21.56 1.76
CA LEU A 261 -4.41 -22.03 2.82
C LEU A 261 -3.02 -22.40 2.28
N VAL A 262 -2.94 -23.02 1.10
CA VAL A 262 -1.66 -23.33 0.44
C VAL A 262 -0.93 -22.04 0.06
N ASN A 263 -1.62 -21.05 -0.50
CA ASN A 263 -1.03 -19.75 -0.83
C ASN A 263 -0.52 -19.00 0.40
N ILE A 264 -1.25 -19.07 1.53
CA ILE A 264 -0.79 -18.49 2.79
C ILE A 264 0.48 -19.22 3.27
N TYR A 265 0.50 -20.55 3.23
CA TYR A 265 1.68 -21.33 3.61
C TYR A 265 2.89 -20.91 2.77
N ALA A 266 2.76 -20.98 1.45
CA ALA A 266 3.79 -20.62 0.48
C ALA A 266 4.35 -19.21 0.72
N ALA A 267 3.46 -18.24 0.96
CA ALA A 267 3.87 -16.86 1.19
C ALA A 267 4.55 -16.63 2.55
N LEU A 268 4.23 -17.43 3.58
CA LEU A 268 4.88 -17.34 4.89
C LEU A 268 6.19 -18.13 4.96
N SER A 269 6.33 -19.19 4.18
CA SER A 269 7.56 -19.99 4.05
C SER A 269 8.51 -19.49 2.96
N ASP A 270 8.14 -18.43 2.22
CA ASP A 270 8.89 -17.91 1.08
C ASP A 270 9.14 -18.99 0.00
N GLN A 271 8.17 -19.88 -0.21
CA GLN A 271 8.20 -20.99 -1.18
C GLN A 271 7.18 -20.78 -2.31
N THR A 272 7.33 -21.53 -3.40
CA THR A 272 6.30 -21.62 -4.46
C THR A 272 5.19 -22.58 -4.06
N VAL A 273 3.98 -22.39 -4.62
CA VAL A 273 2.85 -23.32 -4.42
C VAL A 273 3.24 -24.75 -4.81
N ASP A 274 3.97 -24.93 -5.92
CA ASP A 274 4.40 -26.27 -6.36
C ASP A 274 5.35 -26.93 -5.36
N THR A 275 6.24 -26.15 -4.71
CA THR A 275 7.13 -26.68 -3.66
C THR A 275 6.31 -27.13 -2.44
N VAL A 276 5.34 -26.31 -2.01
CA VAL A 276 4.46 -26.67 -0.90
C VAL A 276 3.65 -27.94 -1.21
N LEU A 277 3.12 -28.07 -2.43
CA LEU A 277 2.36 -29.26 -2.82
C LEU A 277 3.25 -30.49 -3.01
N ALA A 278 4.52 -30.35 -3.38
CA ALA A 278 5.45 -31.47 -3.41
C ALA A 278 5.70 -32.06 -2.01
N GLU A 279 5.68 -31.22 -0.97
CA GLU A 279 5.89 -31.64 0.43
C GLU A 279 4.57 -32.07 1.12
N MET A 280 3.46 -31.42 0.77
CA MET A 280 2.18 -31.53 1.49
C MET A 280 1.07 -32.20 0.68
N GLY A 281 1.29 -32.50 -0.60
CA GLY A 281 0.37 -33.21 -1.47
C GLY A 281 -0.05 -34.56 -0.88
N GLY A 282 -1.33 -34.92 -1.04
CA GLY A 282 -1.92 -36.11 -0.47
C GLY A 282 -2.22 -36.06 1.04
N LYS A 283 -1.72 -35.06 1.78
CA LYS A 283 -2.04 -34.90 3.21
C LYS A 283 -3.46 -34.42 3.44
N GLN A 284 -4.06 -34.89 4.52
CA GLN A 284 -5.37 -34.40 4.98
C GLN A 284 -5.25 -33.03 5.65
N PHE A 285 -6.31 -32.23 5.60
CA PHE A 285 -6.32 -30.92 6.27
C PHE A 285 -6.15 -30.99 7.80
N SER A 286 -6.48 -32.12 8.42
CA SER A 286 -6.20 -32.36 9.85
C SER A 286 -4.71 -32.41 10.16
N GLU A 287 -3.87 -32.75 9.17
CA GLU A 287 -2.41 -32.74 9.27
C GLU A 287 -1.82 -31.42 8.78
N PHE A 288 -2.33 -30.86 7.67
CA PHE A 288 -1.82 -29.62 7.09
C PHE A 288 -2.12 -28.37 7.94
N LYS A 289 -3.33 -28.22 8.50
CA LYS A 289 -3.70 -27.02 9.28
C LYS A 289 -2.84 -26.81 10.53
N PRO A 290 -2.48 -27.84 11.32
CA PRO A 290 -1.51 -27.69 12.40
C PRO A 290 -0.16 -27.14 11.92
N LEU A 291 0.40 -27.68 10.83
CA LEU A 291 1.68 -27.21 10.27
C LEU A 291 1.60 -25.74 9.82
N LEU A 292 0.52 -25.36 9.14
CA LEU A 292 0.27 -23.98 8.77
C LEU A 292 0.10 -23.07 9.99
N ALA A 293 -0.59 -23.55 11.03
CA ALA A 293 -0.77 -22.79 12.27
C ALA A 293 0.56 -22.51 12.95
N ASP A 294 1.42 -23.52 13.07
CA ASP A 294 2.73 -23.39 13.71
C ASP A 294 3.64 -22.46 12.90
N LEU A 295 3.66 -22.58 11.57
CA LEU A 295 4.39 -21.66 10.69
C LEU A 295 3.90 -20.21 10.84
N ALA A 296 2.57 -20.02 10.81
CA ALA A 296 1.98 -18.69 10.92
C ALA A 296 2.27 -18.06 12.29
N VAL A 297 2.18 -18.82 13.38
CA VAL A 297 2.57 -18.35 14.71
C VAL A 297 4.04 -17.95 14.72
N ALA A 298 4.94 -18.81 14.23
CA ALA A 298 6.37 -18.54 14.20
C ALA A 298 6.72 -17.25 13.43
N LYS A 299 6.01 -16.97 12.33
CA LYS A 299 6.26 -15.79 11.48
C LYS A 299 5.55 -14.52 11.97
N LEU A 300 4.33 -14.64 12.48
CA LEU A 300 3.47 -13.48 12.78
C LEU A 300 3.55 -13.06 14.25
N SER A 301 3.83 -13.96 15.20
CA SER A 301 3.92 -13.58 16.62
C SER A 301 5.05 -12.58 16.93
N PRO A 302 6.24 -12.63 16.29
CA PRO A 302 7.23 -11.57 16.46
C PRO A 302 6.72 -10.20 15.98
N ILE A 303 5.97 -10.18 14.88
CA ILE A 303 5.38 -8.97 14.31
C ILE A 303 4.31 -8.42 15.25
N SER A 304 3.38 -9.26 15.69
CA SER A 304 2.31 -8.83 16.59
C SER A 304 2.84 -8.38 17.95
N GLY A 305 3.87 -9.05 18.47
CA GLY A 305 4.58 -8.64 19.68
C GLY A 305 5.25 -7.27 19.56
N GLU A 306 5.94 -7.01 18.44
CA GLU A 306 6.56 -5.70 18.19
C GLU A 306 5.52 -4.59 18.00
N MET A 307 4.43 -4.87 17.28
CA MET A 307 3.31 -3.94 17.17
C MET A 307 2.73 -3.60 18.55
N GLN A 308 2.49 -4.60 19.40
CA GLN A 308 1.98 -4.40 20.75
C GLN A 308 2.95 -3.58 21.61
N ARG A 309 4.25 -3.87 21.54
CA ARG A 309 5.30 -3.13 22.24
C ARG A 309 5.29 -1.64 21.84
N LEU A 310 5.26 -1.35 20.54
CA LEU A 310 5.21 0.03 20.04
C LEU A 310 3.91 0.73 20.45
N MET A 311 2.77 0.04 20.39
CA MET A 311 1.48 0.61 20.78
C MET A 311 1.37 0.90 22.29
N GLN A 312 2.24 0.34 23.12
CA GLN A 312 2.39 0.69 24.54
C GLN A 312 3.24 1.95 24.77
N ASP A 313 4.02 2.40 23.77
CA ASP A 313 4.74 3.67 23.77
C ASP A 313 4.36 4.54 22.55
N PRO A 314 3.16 5.14 22.55
CA PRO A 314 2.74 6.05 21.47
C PRO A 314 3.70 7.23 21.26
N ALA A 315 4.42 7.66 22.29
CA ALA A 315 5.35 8.78 22.18
C ALA A 315 6.57 8.41 21.32
N GLU A 316 7.02 7.16 21.35
CA GLU A 316 8.07 6.70 20.43
C GLU A 316 7.59 6.68 18.98
N ILE A 317 6.36 6.20 18.73
CA ILE A 317 5.77 6.23 17.38
C ILE A 317 5.70 7.69 16.87
N ASP A 318 5.21 8.60 17.70
CA ASP A 318 5.09 10.02 17.33
C ASP A 318 6.48 10.65 17.07
N ARG A 319 7.52 10.28 17.84
CA ARG A 319 8.91 10.69 17.60
C ARG A 319 9.45 10.16 16.26
N ILE A 320 9.20 8.89 15.94
CA ILE A 320 9.60 8.28 14.67
C ILE A 320 8.93 9.01 13.49
N LEU A 321 7.61 9.23 13.57
CA LEU A 321 6.88 9.96 12.53
C LEU A 321 7.37 11.40 12.39
N GLY A 322 7.71 12.07 13.51
CA GLY A 322 8.29 13.41 13.50
C GLY A 322 9.63 13.47 12.77
N ARG A 323 10.57 12.55 13.11
CA ARG A 323 11.86 12.44 12.41
C ARG A 323 11.69 12.12 10.92
N GLY A 324 10.76 11.23 10.60
CA GLY A 324 10.42 10.92 9.21
C GLY A 324 9.87 12.13 8.45
N ALA A 325 9.02 12.94 9.09
CA ALA A 325 8.48 14.15 8.50
C ALA A 325 9.56 15.22 8.26
N GLU A 326 10.54 15.35 9.16
CA GLU A 326 11.71 16.23 8.95
C GLU A 326 12.50 15.81 7.71
N ARG A 327 12.85 14.53 7.59
CA ARG A 327 13.55 13.97 6.41
C ARG A 327 12.72 14.09 5.13
N ALA A 328 11.40 13.93 5.23
CA ALA A 328 10.50 14.13 4.10
C ALA A 328 10.54 15.60 3.61
N ARG A 329 10.53 16.58 4.53
CA ARG A 329 10.63 18.01 4.18
C ARG A 329 11.96 18.37 3.52
N GLU A 330 13.07 17.74 3.90
CA GLU A 330 14.36 17.95 3.23
C GLU A 330 14.31 17.72 1.71
N ILE A 331 13.41 16.82 1.26
CA ILE A 331 13.15 16.57 -0.17
C ILE A 331 12.00 17.44 -0.70
N ALA A 332 10.88 17.47 0.03
CA ALA A 332 9.64 18.09 -0.45
C ALA A 332 9.72 19.62 -0.53
N THR A 333 10.33 20.27 0.48
CA THR A 333 10.42 21.73 0.54
C THR A 333 11.13 22.32 -0.68
N PRO A 334 12.36 21.91 -1.07
CA PRO A 334 13.02 22.51 -2.24
C PRO A 334 12.26 22.28 -3.56
N ILE A 335 11.58 21.12 -3.71
CA ILE A 335 10.75 20.83 -4.88
C ILE A 335 9.55 21.78 -4.94
N LEU A 336 8.83 21.96 -3.83
CA LEU A 336 7.71 22.91 -3.77
C LEU A 336 8.19 24.35 -4.00
N GLN A 337 9.31 24.75 -3.39
CA GLN A 337 9.89 26.07 -3.58
C GLN A 337 10.20 26.35 -5.05
N LYS A 338 10.79 25.37 -5.75
CA LYS A 338 11.06 25.49 -7.19
C LYS A 338 9.76 25.48 -8.00
N THR A 339 8.75 24.72 -7.58
CA THR A 339 7.41 24.77 -8.19
C THR A 339 6.83 26.18 -8.10
N TYR A 340 6.93 26.83 -6.93
CA TYR A 340 6.50 28.22 -6.75
C TYR A 340 7.22 29.20 -7.68
N ASP A 341 8.52 29.03 -7.92
CA ASP A 341 9.24 29.86 -8.89
C ASP A 341 8.72 29.66 -10.32
N ILE A 342 8.50 28.40 -10.71
CA ILE A 342 8.00 28.04 -12.04
C ILE A 342 6.62 28.65 -12.29
N VAL A 343 5.72 28.58 -11.30
CA VAL A 343 4.37 29.14 -11.42
C VAL A 343 4.30 30.66 -11.18
N GLY A 344 5.41 31.30 -10.83
CA GLY A 344 5.52 32.76 -10.67
C GLY A 344 5.00 33.31 -9.34
N MET A 345 5.06 32.53 -8.26
CA MET A 345 4.62 32.98 -6.92
C MET A 345 5.71 33.84 -6.25
N ILE A 346 5.32 35.01 -5.75
CA ILE A 346 6.21 35.91 -5.02
C ILE A 346 6.39 35.41 -3.59
N ARG A 347 7.63 35.38 -3.11
CA ARG A 347 8.04 35.01 -1.76
C ARG A 347 9.03 36.05 -1.24
N SER A 348 8.82 36.58 -0.04
CA SER A 348 9.63 37.65 0.59
C SER A 348 10.46 37.15 1.74
#